data_AF-A0A4R7D6Z5-F1
#
_entry.id   AF-A0A4R7D6Z5-F1
#
_cell.length_a   1.000
_cell.length_b   1.000
_cell.length_c   1.000
_cell.angle_alpha   90.00
_cell.angle_beta   90.00
_cell.angle_gamma   90.00
#
_symmetry.space_group_name_H-M   'P 1'
#
loop_
_entity.id
_entity.type
_entity.pdbx_description
1 polymer ?
#
loop_
_entity_poly.entity_id
_entity_poly.type
_entity_poly.pdbx_seq_one_letter_code
_entity_poly.pdbx_strand_id
1 'polypeptide(L)' 'MREAYRLQKHTLHSFLREHDLHVHVAFQYVGKEKLPYAQFHQRMEVVLNKLSDECTKIYLGKNH' A
#
# COMPACT_ATOMS: atom_id res chain seq x y z
N MET A 1 2.80 -10.29 -6.95
CA MET A 1 2.23 -8.95 -6.70
C MET A 1 0.92 -8.99 -5.95
N ARG A 2 -0.19 -9.50 -6.55
CA ARG A 2 -1.51 -9.53 -5.89
C ARG A 2 -1.48 -10.19 -4.51
N GLU A 3 -0.76 -11.30 -4.40
CA GLU A 3 -0.64 -12.04 -3.14
C GLU A 3 0.19 -11.30 -2.07
N ALA A 4 1.31 -10.69 -2.46
CA ALA A 4 2.10 -9.86 -1.57
C ALA A 4 1.28 -8.70 -1.00
N TYR A 5 0.44 -8.06 -1.83
CA TYR A 5 -0.50 -7.04 -1.37
C TYR A 5 -1.56 -7.61 -0.42
N ARG A 6 -2.19 -8.73 -0.78
CA ARG A 6 -3.23 -9.39 0.03
C ARG A 6 -2.75 -9.67 1.46
N LEU A 7 -1.52 -10.16 1.62
CA LEU A 7 -0.93 -10.51 2.91
C LEU A 7 -0.47 -9.31 3.74
N GLN A 8 -0.15 -8.17 3.10
CA GLN A 8 0.47 -7.03 3.78
C GLN A 8 -0.46 -5.82 3.94
N LYS A 9 -1.61 -5.78 3.24
CA LYS A 9 -2.51 -4.61 3.25
C LYS A 9 -3.20 -4.32 4.59
N HIS A 10 -3.10 -5.21 5.58
CA HIS A 10 -3.91 -5.17 6.80
C HIS A 10 -3.79 -3.84 7.54
N THR A 11 -2.57 -3.36 7.78
CA THR A 11 -2.32 -2.09 8.49
C THR A 11 -2.96 -0.90 7.77
N LEU A 12 -2.69 -0.76 6.47
CA LEU A 12 -3.28 0.31 5.65
C LEU A 12 -4.80 0.21 5.63
N HIS A 13 -5.35 -1.00 5.47
CA HIS A 13 -6.78 -1.21 5.40
C HIS A 13 -7.49 -0.86 6.71
N SER A 14 -6.89 -1.17 7.87
CA SER A 14 -7.44 -0.77 9.17
C SER A 14 -7.49 0.74 9.30
N PHE A 15 -6.40 1.45 8.98
CA PHE A 15 -6.36 2.91 9.00
C PHE A 15 -7.45 3.52 8.09
N LEU A 16 -7.54 3.04 6.84
CA LEU A 16 -8.55 3.54 5.90
C LEU A 16 -9.96 3.32 6.42
N ARG A 17 -10.24 2.16 7.03
CA ARG A 17 -11.56 1.85 7.60
C ARG A 17 -11.88 2.69 8.83
N GLU A 18 -10.91 2.91 9.72
CA GLU A 18 -11.08 3.70 10.94
C GLU A 18 -11.37 5.18 10.65
N HIS A 19 -10.85 5.70 9.54
CA HIS A 19 -11.01 7.09 9.12
C HIS A 19 -12.01 7.31 7.97
N ASP A 20 -12.76 6.27 7.59
CA ASP A 20 -13.73 6.27 6.46
C ASP A 20 -13.12 6.77 5.12
N LEU A 21 -11.86 6.42 4.90
CA LEU A 21 -11.09 6.78 3.72
C LEU A 21 -11.14 5.67 2.67
N HIS A 22 -11.19 6.08 1.41
CA HIS A 22 -11.22 5.18 0.27
C HIS A 22 -10.01 5.45 -0.64
N VAL A 23 -9.28 4.40 -0.99
CA VAL A 23 -8.11 4.49 -1.89
C VAL A 23 -8.22 3.45 -3.00
N HIS A 24 -8.11 3.92 -4.24
CA HIS A 24 -7.97 3.05 -5.41
C HIS A 24 -6.48 2.76 -5.66
N VAL A 25 -6.11 1.48 -5.59
CA VAL A 25 -4.74 1.02 -5.87
C VAL A 25 -4.67 0.17 -7.13
N ALA A 26 -3.69 0.48 -7.98
CA ALA A 26 -3.34 -0.31 -9.14
C ALA A 26 -1.83 -0.61 -9.09
N PHE A 27 -1.47 -1.89 -9.16
CA PHE A 27 -0.08 -2.33 -9.20
C PHE A 27 0.25 -2.88 -10.58
N GLN A 28 1.23 -2.29 -11.25
CA GLN A 28 1.72 -2.77 -12.53
C GLN A 28 3.17 -3.24 -12.39
N TYR A 29 3.46 -4.40 -12.98
CA TYR A 29 4.82 -4.88 -13.13
C TYR A 29 5.23 -4.74 -14.60
N VAL A 30 6.25 -3.92 -14.87
CA VAL A 30 6.71 -3.60 -16.24
C VAL A 30 8.02 -4.32 -16.62
N GLY A 31 8.58 -5.11 -15.71
CA GLY A 31 9.82 -5.85 -15.99
C GLY A 31 9.58 -7.05 -16.90
N LYS A 32 10.58 -7.38 -17.70
CA LYS A 32 10.54 -8.53 -18.63
C LYS A 32 10.85 -9.85 -17.93
N GLU A 33 11.50 -9.80 -16.77
CA GLU A 33 11.95 -10.96 -16.02
C GLU A 33 10.97 -11.34 -14.90
N LYS A 34 10.97 -12.61 -14.50
CA LYS A 34 10.21 -13.01 -13.31
C LYS A 34 11.05 -12.72 -12.07
N LEU A 35 10.67 -11.69 -11.30
CA LEU A 35 11.30 -11.46 -10.01
C LEU A 35 10.91 -12.53 -8.98
N PRO A 36 11.81 -12.90 -8.07
CA PRO A 36 11.48 -13.74 -6.92
C PRO A 36 10.38 -13.12 -6.06
N TYR A 37 9.52 -13.97 -5.49
CA TYR A 37 8.43 -13.53 -4.61
C TYR A 37 8.93 -12.67 -3.44
N ALA A 38 10.05 -13.04 -2.82
CA ALA A 38 10.64 -12.31 -1.71
C ALA A 38 10.90 -10.83 -2.05
N GLN A 39 11.36 -10.54 -3.28
CA GLN A 39 11.58 -9.16 -3.73
C GLN A 39 10.25 -8.40 -3.88
N PHE A 40 9.21 -9.06 -4.40
CA PHE A 40 7.87 -8.45 -4.45
C PHE A 40 7.30 -8.20 -3.06
N HIS A 41 7.54 -9.11 -2.11
CA HIS A 41 7.09 -8.97 -0.74
C HIS A 41 7.72 -7.73 -0.08
N GLN A 42 9.05 -7.62 -0.09
CA GLN A 42 9.78 -6.49 0.48
C GLN A 42 9.41 -5.17 -0.18
N ARG A 43 9.31 -5.13 -1.52
CA ARG A 43 8.92 -3.90 -2.23
C ARG A 43 7.50 -3.47 -1.90
N MET A 44 6.59 -4.44 -1.75
CA MET A 44 5.20 -4.15 -1.39
C MET A 44 5.10 -3.52 -0.01
N GLU A 45 5.86 -4.03 0.97
CA GLU A 45 5.94 -3.46 2.32
C GLU A 45 6.30 -1.96 2.28
N VAL A 46 7.38 -1.63 1.56
CA VAL A 46 7.85 -0.24 1.41
C VAL A 46 6.78 0.65 0.76
N VAL A 47 6.10 0.14 -0.27
CA VAL A 47 5.04 0.89 -0.97
C VAL A 47 3.83 1.12 -0.06
N LEU A 48 3.41 0.11 0.70
CA LEU A 48 2.26 0.22 1.61
C LEU A 48 2.54 1.17 2.77
N ASN A 49 3.75 1.14 3.34
CA ASN A 49 4.14 2.08 4.38
C ASN A 49 4.11 3.52 3.87
N LYS A 50 4.71 3.78 2.70
CA LYS A 50 4.64 5.11 2.06
C LYS A 50 3.19 5.54 1.79
N LEU A 51 2.35 4.64 1.29
CA LEU A 51 0.95 4.96 1.03
C LEU A 51 0.20 5.30 2.33
N SER A 52 0.47 4.59 3.42
CA SER A 52 -0.09 4.87 4.74
C SER A 52 0.35 6.23 5.28
N ASP A 53 1.62 6.57 5.12
CA ASP A 53 2.16 7.88 5.52
C ASP A 53 1.48 9.02 4.75
N GLU A 54 1.34 8.87 3.43
CA GLU A 54 0.68 9.88 2.60
C GLU A 54 -0.82 9.99 2.93
N CYS A 55 -1.52 8.87 3.18
CA CYS A 55 -2.92 8.91 3.63
C CYS A 55 -3.05 9.64 4.97
N THR A 56 -2.15 9.37 5.90
CA THR A 56 -2.11 10.03 7.21
C THR A 56 -1.87 11.54 7.06
N LYS A 57 -0.88 11.94 6.25
CA LYS A 57 -0.58 13.36 5.99
C LYS A 57 -1.77 14.08 5.36
N ILE A 58 -2.42 13.49 4.35
CA ILE A 58 -3.59 14.08 3.70
C ILE A 58 -4.75 14.22 4.70
N TYR A 59 -4.99 13.20 5.52
CA TYR A 59 -6.03 13.24 6.54
C TYR A 59 -5.76 14.31 7.61
N LEU A 60 -4.54 14.35 8.17
CA LEU A 60 -4.18 15.32 9.20
C LEU A 60 -4.07 16.76 8.66
N GLY A 61 -3.60 16.91 7.42
CA GLY A 61 -3.49 18.21 6.75
C GLY A 61 -4.84 18.82 6.33
N LYS A 62 -5.93 18.02 6.31
CA LYS A 62 -7.29 18.52 6.07
C LYS A 62 -7.95 19.15 7.30
N ASN A 63 -7.40 18.96 8.50
CA ASN A 63 -7.95 19.49 9.75
C ASN A 63 -7.43 20.90 10.11
N HIS A 64 -6.91 21.66 9.13
CA HIS A 64 -6.42 23.02 9.30
C HIS A 64 -7.06 23.97 8.28
#